data_AF-A0A4Y2D012-F1
#
_entry.id   AF-A0A4Y2D012-F1
#
_cell.length_a   1.000
_cell.length_b   1.000
_cell.length_c   1.000
_cell.angle_alpha   90.00
_cell.angle_beta   90.00
_cell.angle_gamma   90.00
#
_symmetry.space_group_name_H-M   'P 1'
#
loop_
_entity.id
_entity.type
_entity.pdbx_description
1 polymer ?
#
loop_
_entity_poly.entity_id
_entity_poly.type
_entity_poly.pdbx_seq_one_letter_code
_entity_poly.pdbx_strand_id
1 'polypeptide(L)'
;MMFQQDGAPPHWGSLVRNFLDETFPDRWIGRNGPTPWPPRSPDITPLDFFFWGYIKDRVFATQIADDEELKARIQTTVCTITEDMLKNTLRELEYRLDILRATKGAHVDTY
;
A
#
# COMPACT_ATOMS: atom_id res chain seq x y z
N MET A 1 8.91 -13.86 -1.05
CA MET A 1 7.98 -12.76 -1.35
C MET A 1 6.83 -12.80 -0.35
N MET A 2 6.53 -11.67 0.26
CA MET A 2 5.44 -11.46 1.23
C MET A 2 4.37 -10.58 0.56
N PHE A 3 3.09 -10.95 0.69
CA PHE A 3 1.97 -10.11 0.22
C PHE A 3 1.45 -9.28 1.40
N GLN A 4 1.14 -8.00 1.20
CA GLN A 4 0.52 -7.17 2.24
C GLN A 4 -0.83 -6.65 1.74
N GLN A 5 -1.85 -6.81 2.56
CA GLN A 5 -3.19 -6.30 2.32
C GLN A 5 -3.62 -5.41 3.48
N ASP A 6 -4.27 -4.29 3.14
CA ASP A 6 -4.82 -3.37 4.12
C ASP A 6 -6.12 -3.90 4.75
N GLY A 7 -6.61 -3.18 5.75
CA GLY A 7 -7.74 -3.61 6.58
C GLY A 7 -9.13 -3.24 6.05
N ALA A 8 -9.29 -2.82 4.80
CA ALA A 8 -10.58 -2.38 4.25
C ALA A 8 -11.67 -3.48 4.36
N PRO A 9 -12.95 -3.13 4.57
CA PRO A 9 -14.02 -4.12 4.77
C PRO A 9 -14.13 -5.20 3.69
N PRO A 10 -14.00 -4.89 2.37
CA PRO A 10 -14.02 -5.93 1.33
C PRO A 10 -12.88 -6.95 1.45
N HIS A 11 -11.76 -6.54 2.04
CA HIS A 11 -10.53 -7.34 2.16
C HIS A 11 -10.56 -8.32 3.34
N TRP A 12 -11.58 -8.23 4.19
CA TRP A 12 -11.69 -9.05 5.41
C TRP A 12 -12.51 -10.34 5.23
N GLY A 13 -13.22 -10.50 4.10
CA GLY A 13 -14.09 -11.65 3.84
C GLY A 13 -13.36 -12.99 3.97
N SER A 14 -14.05 -14.04 4.43
CA SER A 14 -13.49 -15.40 4.53
C SER A 14 -12.98 -15.92 3.19
N LEU A 15 -13.69 -15.63 2.10
CA LEU A 15 -13.27 -16.00 0.75
C LEU A 15 -11.91 -15.41 0.38
N VAL A 16 -11.68 -14.13 0.71
CA VAL A 16 -10.41 -13.45 0.46
C VAL A 16 -9.30 -14.10 1.28
N ARG A 17 -9.53 -14.35 2.57
CA ARG A 17 -8.52 -14.97 3.45
C ARG A 17 -8.17 -16.40 3.01
N ASN A 18 -9.16 -17.22 2.68
CA ASN A 18 -8.92 -18.57 2.17
C ASN A 18 -8.08 -18.54 0.87
N PHE A 19 -8.40 -17.63 -0.04
CA PHE A 19 -7.61 -17.45 -1.26
C PHE A 19 -6.16 -17.05 -0.97
N LEU A 20 -5.92 -16.19 0.02
CA LEU A 20 -4.57 -15.78 0.41
C LEU A 20 -3.81 -16.89 1.13
N ASP A 21 -4.48 -17.69 1.96
CA ASP A 21 -3.88 -18.86 2.62
C ASP A 21 -3.45 -19.91 1.58
N GLU A 22 -4.23 -20.11 0.52
CA GLU A 22 -3.89 -21.01 -0.59
C GLU A 22 -2.79 -20.45 -1.51
N THR A 23 -2.86 -19.17 -1.85
CA THR A 23 -1.95 -18.53 -2.83
C THR A 23 -0.62 -18.10 -2.19
N PHE A 24 -0.66 -17.68 -0.93
CA PHE A 24 0.48 -17.20 -0.16
C PHE A 24 0.58 -17.88 1.21
N PRO A 25 0.74 -19.22 1.29
CA PRO A 25 0.81 -19.92 2.57
C PRO A 25 1.87 -19.31 3.49
N ASP A 26 1.45 -18.91 4.69
CA ASP A 26 2.27 -18.22 5.72
C ASP A 26 3.03 -16.96 5.25
N ARG A 27 2.67 -16.43 4.07
CA ARG A 27 3.40 -15.35 3.38
C ARG A 27 2.49 -14.19 3.01
N TRP A 28 1.48 -13.91 3.82
CA TRP A 28 0.70 -12.70 3.70
C TRP A 28 0.47 -11.99 5.03
N ILE A 29 0.43 -10.66 4.95
CA ILE A 29 0.25 -9.72 6.06
C ILE A 29 -1.12 -9.07 5.88
N GLY A 30 -1.93 -9.06 6.92
CA GLY A 30 -3.26 -8.47 6.87
C GLY A 30 -4.07 -8.72 8.13
N ARG A 31 -5.31 -8.23 8.15
CA ARG A 31 -6.19 -8.42 9.31
C ARG A 31 -6.57 -9.90 9.47
N ASN A 32 -6.21 -10.51 10.60
CA ASN A 32 -6.36 -11.95 10.89
C ASN A 32 -5.63 -12.87 9.90
N GLY A 33 -4.55 -12.39 9.27
CA GLY A 33 -3.61 -13.23 8.53
C GLY A 33 -2.51 -13.82 9.42
N PRO A 34 -1.61 -14.64 8.85
CA PRO A 34 -0.46 -15.22 9.55
C PRO A 34 0.41 -14.17 10.24
N THR A 35 0.59 -13.02 9.60
CA THR A 35 1.18 -11.82 10.21
C THR A 35 0.11 -10.73 10.32
N PRO A 36 -0.31 -10.34 11.54
CA PRO A 36 -1.35 -9.34 11.71
C PRO A 36 -0.86 -7.95 11.32
N TRP A 37 -1.69 -7.21 10.58
CA TRP A 37 -1.49 -5.78 10.30
C TRP A 37 -2.44 -4.92 11.15
N PRO A 38 -1.97 -3.83 11.77
CA PRO A 38 -2.83 -3.00 12.59
C PRO A 38 -3.93 -2.32 11.76
N PRO A 39 -5.17 -2.23 12.28
CA PRO A 39 -6.27 -1.58 11.57
C PRO A 39 -6.03 -0.08 11.43
N ARG A 40 -6.49 0.52 10.32
CA ARG A 40 -6.39 1.98 10.04
C ARG A 40 -4.95 2.50 10.09
N SER A 41 -4.05 1.82 9.39
CA SER A 41 -2.63 2.19 9.38
C SER A 41 -2.15 2.62 7.99
N PRO A 42 -2.77 3.65 7.37
CA PRO A 42 -2.33 4.14 6.06
C PRO A 42 -0.87 4.62 6.11
N ASP A 43 -0.41 5.11 7.27
CA ASP A 43 0.96 5.61 7.44
C ASP A 43 2.03 4.54 7.22
N ILE A 44 1.70 3.27 7.36
CA ILE A 44 2.65 2.18 7.13
C ILE A 44 2.28 1.32 5.92
N THR A 45 1.21 1.63 5.21
CA THR A 45 0.86 0.95 3.96
C THR A 45 1.51 1.69 2.78
N PRO A 46 2.54 1.13 2.10
CA PRO A 46 3.24 1.81 1.02
C PRO A 46 2.35 2.29 -0.13
N LEU A 47 1.27 1.53 -0.39
CA LEU A 47 0.30 1.94 -1.38
C LEU A 47 -0.42 3.24 -0.99
N ASP A 48 -0.74 3.41 0.30
CA ASP A 48 -1.50 4.57 0.80
C ASP A 48 -0.62 5.81 0.95
N PHE A 49 0.55 5.69 1.60
CA PHE A 49 1.40 6.87 1.86
C PHE A 49 2.25 7.32 0.67
N PHE A 50 2.48 6.45 -0.32
CA PHE A 50 3.30 6.77 -1.49
C PHE A 50 2.56 6.57 -2.82
N PHE A 51 2.19 5.33 -3.16
CA PHE A 51 1.77 5.00 -4.53
C PHE A 51 0.53 5.79 -4.97
N TRP A 52 -0.55 5.76 -4.19
CA TRP A 52 -1.79 6.42 -4.59
C TRP A 52 -1.68 7.94 -4.66
N GLY A 53 -0.87 8.56 -3.79
CA GLY A 53 -0.55 9.99 -3.89
C GLY A 53 0.20 10.30 -5.18
N TYR A 54 1.30 9.58 -5.42
CA TYR A 54 2.14 9.74 -6.61
C TYR A 54 1.38 9.59 -7.93
N ILE A 55 0.51 8.57 -8.00
CA ILE A 55 -0.33 8.30 -9.18
C ILE A 55 -1.36 9.41 -9.38
N LYS A 56 -2.09 9.80 -8.33
CA LYS A 56 -3.14 10.82 -8.44
C LYS A 56 -2.58 12.16 -8.88
N ASP A 57 -1.45 12.59 -8.31
CA ASP A 57 -0.82 13.87 -8.63
C ASP A 57 -0.47 14.01 -10.12
N ARG A 58 -0.10 12.90 -10.78
CA ARG A 58 0.30 12.89 -12.20
C ARG A 58 -0.87 12.62 -13.14
N VAL A 59 -1.72 11.65 -12.81
CA VAL A 59 -2.85 11.27 -13.66
C VAL A 59 -3.85 12.41 -13.78
N PHE A 60 -4.11 13.12 -12.69
CA PHE A 60 -5.06 14.23 -12.62
C PHE A 60 -4.42 15.61 -12.77
N ALA A 61 -3.14 15.69 -13.18
CA ALA A 61 -2.46 16.97 -13.45
C ALA A 61 -3.16 17.78 -14.56
N THR A 62 -3.86 17.10 -15.47
CA THR A 62 -4.70 17.70 -16.50
C THR A 62 -6.05 16.98 -16.56
N GLN A 63 -7.05 17.64 -17.15
CA GLN A 63 -8.37 17.04 -17.35
C GLN A 63 -8.26 15.75 -18.19
N ILE A 64 -9.10 14.78 -17.84
CA ILE A 64 -9.21 13.47 -18.50
C ILE A 64 -10.53 13.45 -19.27
N ALA A 65 -10.47 13.02 -20.52
CA ALA A 65 -11.62 13.03 -21.42
C ALA A 65 -12.51 11.79 -21.23
N ASP A 66 -11.91 10.61 -21.06
CA ASP A 66 -12.62 9.34 -20.95
C ASP A 66 -11.84 8.27 -20.17
N ASP A 67 -12.48 7.11 -19.98
CA ASP A 67 -11.93 5.98 -19.22
C ASP A 67 -10.71 5.33 -19.88
N GLU A 68 -10.59 5.38 -21.21
CA GLU A 68 -9.45 4.80 -21.91
C GLU A 68 -8.20 5.67 -21.72
N GLU A 69 -8.36 6.99 -21.79
CA GLU A 69 -7.31 7.93 -21.41
C GLU A 69 -6.90 7.76 -19.94
N LEU A 70 -7.87 7.60 -19.02
CA LEU A 70 -7.59 7.37 -17.60
C LEU A 70 -6.70 6.13 -17.40
N LYS A 71 -7.07 4.99 -18.00
CA LYS A 71 -6.30 3.74 -17.91
C LYS A 71 -4.90 3.89 -18.49
N ALA A 72 -4.78 4.51 -19.66
CA ALA A 72 -3.49 4.74 -20.32
C ALA A 72 -2.57 5.64 -19.48
N ARG A 73 -3.12 6.70 -18.88
CA ARG A 73 -2.37 7.60 -17.98
C ARG A 73 -1.92 6.89 -16.71
N ILE A 74 -2.78 6.08 -16.09
CA ILE A 74 -2.40 5.28 -14.92
C ILE A 74 -1.23 4.35 -15.28
N GLN A 75 -1.34 3.57 -16.36
CA GLN A 75 -0.28 2.66 -16.79
C GLN A 75 1.04 3.40 -17.08
N THR A 76 0.96 4.50 -17.83
CA THR A 76 2.14 5.32 -18.15
C THR A 76 2.78 5.87 -16.88
N THR A 77 1.97 6.36 -15.94
CA THR A 77 2.47 6.90 -14.66
C THR A 77 3.12 5.81 -13.80
N VAL A 78 2.54 4.62 -13.72
CA VAL A 78 3.14 3.48 -13.02
C VAL A 78 4.53 3.16 -13.61
N CYS A 79 4.67 3.20 -14.94
CA CYS A 79 5.97 2.98 -15.60
C CYS A 79 7.03 4.06 -15.28
N THR A 80 6.65 5.21 -14.71
CA THR A 80 7.60 6.24 -14.26
C THR A 80 8.18 5.96 -12.88
N ILE A 81 7.61 5.02 -12.12
CA ILE A 81 8.10 4.67 -10.79
C ILE A 81 9.43 3.92 -10.94
N THR A 82 10.50 4.53 -10.42
CA THR A 82 11.84 3.96 -10.52
C THR A 82 12.13 2.99 -9.38
N GLU A 83 13.15 2.14 -9.56
CA GLU A 83 13.63 1.25 -8.50
C GLU A 83 14.08 2.04 -7.26
N ASP A 84 14.69 3.22 -7.44
CA ASP A 84 15.13 4.07 -6.32
C ASP A 84 13.95 4.60 -5.50
N MET A 85 12.84 4.94 -6.16
CA MET A 85 11.61 5.34 -5.47
C MET A 85 11.06 4.19 -4.62
N LEU A 86 11.07 2.96 -5.15
CA LEU A 86 10.66 1.78 -4.39
C LEU A 86 11.59 1.51 -3.20
N LYS A 87 12.91 1.60 -3.40
CA LYS A 87 13.89 1.46 -2.32
C LYS A 87 13.72 2.52 -1.24
N ASN A 88 13.43 3.77 -1.61
CA ASN A 88 13.15 4.84 -0.67
C ASN A 88 11.85 4.59 0.10
N THR A 89 10.81 4.11 -0.57
CA THR A 89 9.52 3.76 0.04
C THR A 89 9.68 2.65 1.08
N LEU A 90 10.50 1.64 0.81
CA LEU A 90 10.78 0.57 1.77
C LEU A 90 11.59 1.07 2.98
N ARG A 91 12.58 1.94 2.75
CA ARG A 91 13.33 2.58 3.85
C ARG A 91 12.43 3.45 4.73
N GLU A 92 11.50 4.18 4.12
CA GLU A 92 10.51 4.98 4.86
C GLU A 92 9.56 4.08 5.67
N LEU A 93 9.13 2.94 5.12
CA LEU A 93 8.33 1.97 5.86
C LEU A 93 9.08 1.45 7.10
N GLU A 94 10.34 1.07 6.96
CA GLU A 94 11.19 0.64 8.09
C GLU A 94 11.29 1.74 9.15
N TYR A 95 11.55 2.97 8.72
CA TYR A 95 11.62 4.14 9.61
C TYR A 95 10.30 4.39 10.37
N ARG A 96 9.16 4.34 9.67
CA ARG A 96 7.84 4.53 10.28
C ARG A 96 7.50 3.41 11.27
N LEU A 97 7.90 2.17 11.00
CA LEU A 97 7.75 1.06 11.94
C LEU A 97 8.60 1.25 13.20
N ASP A 98 9.82 1.77 13.07
CA ASP A 98 10.68 2.09 14.21
C ASP A 98 10.07 3.21 15.07
N ILE A 99 9.51 4.25 14.46
CA ILE A 99 8.77 5.30 15.19
C ILE A 99 7.59 4.67 15.93
N LEU A 100 6.74 3.90 15.25
CA LEU A 100 5.56 3.27 15.88
C LEU A 100 5.97 2.42 17.08
N ARG A 101 7.08 1.69 16.97
CA ARG A 101 7.62 0.90 18.08
C ARG A 101 8.06 1.80 19.24
N ALA A 102 8.75 2.90 18.96
CA ALA A 102 9.21 3.84 19.97
C ALA A 102 8.05 4.61 20.65
N THR A 103 7.01 4.95 19.90
CA THR A 103 5.84 5.72 20.37
C THR A 103 4.72 4.85 20.94
N LYS A 104 4.89 3.51 20.97
CA LYS A 104 3.87 2.53 21.37
C LYS A 104 2.57 2.64 20.53
N GLY A 105 2.71 2.92 19.24
CA GLY A 105 1.60 2.94 18.28
C GLY A 105 0.89 4.29 18.13
N ALA A 106 1.52 5.41 18.51
CA ALA A 106 0.99 6.74 18.20
C ALA A 106 1.14 7.05 16.70
N HIS A 107 0.24 7.87 16.16
CA HIS A 107 0.25 8.28 14.75
C HIS A 107 1.59 8.92 14.35
N VAL A 108 2.02 8.67 13.11
CA VAL A 108 3.31 9.13 12.58
C VAL A 108 3.06 10.04 11.39
N ASP A 109 3.26 11.34 11.58
CA ASP A 109 3.37 12.32 10.50
C ASP A 109 4.85 12.49 10.14
N THR A 110 5.25 12.05 8.94
CA THR A 110 6.54 12.48 8.37
C THR A 110 6.27 13.57 7.34
N TYR A 111 6.83 14.76 7.60
CA TYR A 111 6.75 15.96 6.76
C TYR A 111 7.72 15.89 5.57
#